data_AF-A0A9P9I603-F1
#
_entry.id   AF-A0A9P9I603-F1
#
_cell.length_a   1.000
_cell.length_b   1.000
_cell.length_c   1.000
_cell.angle_alpha   90.00
_cell.angle_beta   90.00
_cell.angle_gamma   90.00
#
_symmetry.space_group_name_H-M   'P 1'
#
loop_
_entity.id
_entity.type
_entity.pdbx_description
1 polymer ?
#
loop_
_entity_poly.entity_id
_entity_poly.type
_entity_poly.pdbx_seq_one_letter_code
_entity_poly.pdbx_strand_id
1 'polypeptide(L)'
;MFSAARKAVFDTSLWKEKGGDVDFIEAWSFKNIDNALDQNFRYGSLENDDILRWVRNLDFLPRGYPPEKHELLGKIRLIICRRSQYNPLDFPLSRSIFKEVEQEFHLHPSTLSTFERHAGVYSRHLKFSNTDLTKLERISIILKAPQKREIANYGLSLTHDLDTHITTALLYGTNILIRPESRNGPPDPATHLHRKLTAHTESRFIVPPFLDLIRNAVHAWSHPLLLPYLLLENHMHRIRAFTTYGKMIDETIRIERELGVTKVGQDLHSISEVKGKDLRAKAEELTILINTHSTRIIFTSRSPLWNQKCSEFMLKLLDQLEPYIVHQRPAHHELKELLEYNLVFAEAAVDDVVSIQQRMSLQLNVLYNIVAQMDNALNAKLAAAAGRDSTSMKILAFISATFLPGTFVAGVFSMSMFDWQYSGDGGESGAVVSSKFWVYWVIAIPLTLITLFGWGFWWRVEMKRFEHNFQAALKEKAEEPLQVVKQKSEPLIERLKRVGRSGIREELV
;
A
#
# COMPACT_ATOMS: atom_id res chain seq x y z
N MET A 1 -17.68 15.89 30.50
CA MET A 1 -16.72 15.85 29.37
C MET A 1 -16.40 14.40 28.95
N PHE A 2 -16.04 13.51 29.88
CA PHE A 2 -15.64 12.10 29.59
C PHE A 2 -16.72 11.20 28.95
N SER A 3 -18.01 11.54 29.04
CA SER A 3 -19.10 10.80 28.36
C SER A 3 -19.49 11.36 26.98
N ALA A 4 -18.98 12.52 26.58
CA ALA A 4 -19.42 13.20 25.37
C ALA A 4 -18.95 12.50 24.09
N ALA A 5 -17.68 12.06 24.04
CA ALA A 5 -17.15 11.31 22.91
C ALA A 5 -17.88 9.97 22.73
N ARG A 6 -18.06 9.21 23.83
CA ARG A 6 -18.83 7.96 23.80
C ARG A 6 -20.27 8.20 23.31
N LYS A 7 -20.93 9.25 23.82
CA LYS A 7 -22.31 9.59 23.43
C LYS A 7 -22.40 9.95 21.95
N ALA A 8 -21.46 10.73 21.43
CA ALA A 8 -21.41 11.07 20.01
C ALA A 8 -21.33 9.82 19.12
N VAL A 9 -20.40 8.90 19.42
CA VAL A 9 -20.28 7.63 18.69
C VAL A 9 -21.53 6.77 18.82
N PHE A 10 -22.10 6.69 20.01
CA PHE A 10 -23.33 5.94 20.26
C PHE A 10 -24.51 6.48 19.43
N ASP A 11 -24.63 7.80 19.33
CA ASP A 11 -25.70 8.47 18.61
C ASP A 11 -25.53 8.38 17.09
N THR A 12 -24.29 8.38 16.57
CA THR A 12 -23.97 8.25 15.13
C THR A 12 -23.91 6.79 14.64
N SER A 13 -23.81 5.82 15.54
CA SER A 13 -23.80 4.39 15.19
C SER A 13 -25.16 3.91 14.68
N LEU A 14 -25.13 2.93 13.77
CA LEU A 14 -26.30 2.21 13.30
C LEU A 14 -26.62 1.05 14.23
N TRP A 15 -27.88 0.94 14.64
CA TRP A 15 -28.37 -0.08 15.56
C TRP A 15 -29.49 -0.86 14.90
N LYS A 16 -29.41 -2.19 14.91
CA LYS A 16 -30.46 -3.05 14.36
C LYS A 16 -31.45 -3.40 15.47
N GLU A 17 -32.67 -2.86 15.38
CA GLU A 17 -33.75 -3.15 16.34
C GLU A 17 -34.23 -4.62 16.28
N LYS A 18 -34.08 -5.27 15.11
CA LYS A 18 -34.38 -6.70 14.88
C LYS A 18 -33.31 -7.30 13.97
N GLY A 19 -32.58 -8.34 14.40
CA GLY A 19 -31.61 -9.04 13.54
C GLY A 19 -30.56 -9.87 14.28
N GLY A 20 -30.66 -11.19 14.15
CA GLY A 20 -29.81 -12.20 14.81
C GLY A 20 -28.49 -12.50 14.11
N ASP A 21 -27.51 -11.64 14.35
CA ASP A 21 -26.10 -11.84 13.95
C ASP A 21 -25.17 -11.79 15.17
N VAL A 22 -25.67 -12.30 16.29
CA VAL A 22 -24.99 -12.35 17.58
C VAL A 22 -24.68 -13.80 17.89
N ASP A 23 -23.41 -14.10 17.95
CA ASP A 23 -22.89 -15.40 18.36
C ASP A 23 -22.37 -15.32 19.79
N PHE A 24 -22.27 -16.47 20.46
CA PHE A 24 -21.67 -16.55 21.78
C PHE A 24 -20.70 -17.73 21.89
N ILE A 25 -19.75 -17.59 22.80
CA ILE A 25 -18.90 -18.67 23.29
C ILE A 25 -18.91 -18.59 24.82
N GLU A 26 -19.14 -19.74 25.47
CA GLU A 26 -18.93 -19.91 26.90
C GLU A 26 -17.99 -21.08 27.15
N ALA A 27 -17.02 -20.86 28.03
CA ALA A 27 -16.08 -21.88 28.45
C ALA A 27 -15.97 -21.87 29.97
N TRP A 28 -16.09 -23.04 30.60
CA TRP A 28 -16.00 -23.21 32.05
C TRP A 28 -14.76 -24.02 32.37
N SER A 29 -13.85 -23.44 33.14
CA SER A 29 -12.67 -24.15 33.63
C SER A 29 -13.03 -24.85 34.94
N PHE A 30 -12.93 -26.17 34.96
CA PHE A 30 -13.17 -26.98 36.15
C PHE A 30 -11.89 -27.71 36.55
N LYS A 31 -11.72 -27.92 37.85
CA LYS A 31 -10.61 -28.71 38.39
C LYS A 31 -10.62 -30.13 37.82
N ASN A 32 -9.46 -30.63 37.41
CA ASN A 32 -9.24 -31.96 36.82
C ASN A 32 -9.96 -32.20 35.48
N ILE A 33 -10.32 -31.15 34.74
CA ILE A 33 -10.85 -31.26 33.37
C ILE A 33 -9.92 -30.51 32.42
N ASP A 34 -9.11 -31.26 31.68
CA ASP A 34 -8.07 -30.70 30.80
C ASP A 34 -8.51 -30.58 29.33
N ASN A 35 -9.72 -31.06 29.01
CA ASN A 35 -10.25 -31.09 27.64
C ASN A 35 -11.57 -30.31 27.51
N ALA A 36 -11.79 -29.73 26.32
CA ALA A 36 -13.05 -29.07 25.99
C ALA A 36 -14.09 -30.11 25.56
N LEU A 37 -15.08 -30.31 26.41
CA LEU A 37 -16.23 -31.18 26.25
C LEU A 37 -17.51 -30.33 26.07
N ASP A 38 -18.57 -30.91 25.52
CA ASP A 38 -19.84 -30.18 25.31
C ASP A 38 -20.48 -29.66 26.63
N GLN A 39 -20.03 -30.22 27.76
CA GLN A 39 -20.50 -29.87 29.09
C GLN A 39 -19.82 -28.60 29.65
N ASN A 40 -18.56 -28.34 29.27
CA ASN A 40 -17.75 -27.19 29.73
C ASN A 40 -17.37 -26.20 28.61
N PHE A 41 -17.77 -26.44 27.37
CA PHE A 41 -17.56 -25.54 26.25
C PHE A 41 -18.81 -25.47 25.37
N ARG A 42 -19.35 -24.27 25.19
CA ARG A 42 -20.56 -24.01 24.39
C ARG A 42 -20.34 -22.87 23.43
N TYR A 43 -21.01 -22.97 22.29
CA TYR A 43 -21.07 -21.90 21.31
C TYR A 43 -22.40 -22.00 20.56
N GLY A 44 -22.84 -20.88 19.98
CA GLY A 44 -24.07 -20.83 19.21
C GLY A 44 -24.44 -19.42 18.82
N SER A 45 -25.66 -19.25 18.33
CA SER A 45 -26.25 -17.94 18.03
C SER A 45 -27.31 -17.59 19.05
N LEU A 46 -27.45 -16.29 19.33
CA LEU A 46 -28.48 -15.75 20.22
C LEU A 46 -29.50 -14.97 19.39
N GLU A 47 -30.78 -15.21 19.67
CA GLU A 47 -31.88 -14.36 19.21
C GLU A 47 -32.09 -13.18 20.17
N ASN A 48 -32.70 -12.09 19.70
CA ASN A 48 -32.79 -10.83 20.46
C ASN A 48 -33.35 -10.98 21.88
N ASP A 49 -34.35 -11.83 22.08
CA ASP A 49 -35.00 -12.05 23.38
C ASP A 49 -34.11 -12.84 24.36
N ASP A 50 -33.20 -13.67 23.82
CA ASP A 50 -32.29 -14.50 24.60
C ASP A 50 -30.96 -13.81 24.91
N ILE A 51 -30.59 -12.76 24.17
CA ILE A 51 -29.34 -12.03 24.40
C ILE A 51 -29.26 -11.52 25.84
N LEU A 52 -30.30 -10.83 26.32
CA LEU A 52 -30.30 -10.27 27.68
C LEU A 52 -30.37 -11.36 28.76
N ARG A 53 -31.12 -12.44 28.50
CA ARG A 53 -31.18 -13.60 29.41
C ARG A 53 -29.81 -14.26 29.55
N TRP A 54 -29.13 -14.45 28.41
CA TRP A 54 -27.77 -14.96 28.39
C TRP A 54 -26.85 -13.99 29.11
N VAL A 55 -26.76 -12.71 28.72
CA VAL A 55 -25.87 -11.70 29.33
C VAL A 55 -26.01 -11.66 30.86
N ARG A 56 -27.24 -11.60 31.39
CA ARG A 56 -27.55 -11.56 32.83
C ARG A 56 -27.38 -12.90 33.55
N ASN A 57 -26.99 -13.96 32.83
CA ASN A 57 -26.74 -15.30 33.36
C ASN A 57 -27.97 -15.92 34.04
N LEU A 58 -29.19 -15.63 33.54
CA LEU A 58 -30.44 -15.99 34.22
C LEU A 58 -30.81 -17.48 34.09
N ASP A 59 -30.33 -18.18 33.05
CA ASP A 59 -30.71 -19.58 32.77
C ASP A 59 -29.53 -20.49 32.35
N PHE A 60 -28.29 -20.00 32.45
CA PHE A 60 -27.11 -20.65 31.87
C PHE A 60 -26.22 -21.28 32.92
N LEU A 61 -26.67 -22.42 33.46
CA LEU A 61 -25.85 -23.30 34.29
C LEU A 61 -25.04 -24.31 33.44
N PRO A 62 -23.85 -24.72 33.90
CA PRO A 62 -23.13 -25.83 33.30
C PRO A 62 -24.00 -27.10 33.39
N ARG A 63 -24.19 -27.79 32.26
CA ARG A 63 -25.06 -28.96 32.13
C ARG A 63 -24.18 -30.16 32.44
N GLY A 64 -24.56 -30.98 33.41
CA GLY A 64 -23.89 -32.25 33.69
C GLY A 64 -22.76 -32.20 34.73
N TYR A 65 -22.40 -31.01 35.26
CA TYR A 65 -21.43 -30.90 36.35
C TYR A 65 -22.12 -30.49 37.65
N PRO A 66 -22.38 -31.43 38.58
CA PRO A 66 -22.86 -31.07 39.90
C PRO A 66 -21.78 -30.25 40.64
N PRO A 67 -22.13 -29.12 41.28
CA PRO A 67 -21.18 -28.23 41.96
C PRO A 67 -20.43 -28.92 43.11
N GLU A 68 -20.95 -30.03 43.63
CA GLU A 68 -20.34 -30.81 44.72
C GLU A 68 -19.08 -31.59 44.28
N LYS A 69 -18.87 -31.83 42.98
CA LYS A 69 -17.73 -32.63 42.46
C LYS A 69 -16.76 -31.86 41.57
N HIS A 70 -17.13 -30.66 41.11
CA HIS A 70 -16.36 -29.90 40.13
C HIS A 70 -16.22 -28.45 40.59
N GLU A 71 -15.08 -28.13 41.19
CA GLU A 71 -14.70 -26.78 41.59
C GLU A 71 -14.45 -25.92 40.33
N LEU A 72 -15.16 -24.79 40.22
CA LEU A 72 -15.02 -23.84 39.10
C LEU A 72 -13.77 -22.99 39.32
N LEU A 73 -12.81 -23.08 38.41
CA LEU A 73 -11.55 -22.32 38.44
C LEU A 73 -11.64 -20.99 37.67
N GLY A 74 -12.58 -20.87 36.75
CA GLY A 74 -12.80 -19.66 35.97
C GLY A 74 -13.81 -19.86 34.84
N LYS A 75 -14.19 -18.77 34.18
CA LYS A 75 -15.20 -18.80 33.10
C LYS A 75 -14.88 -17.76 32.03
N ILE A 76 -15.06 -18.11 30.76
CA ILE A 76 -15.11 -17.15 29.64
C ILE A 76 -16.56 -17.00 29.19
N ARG A 77 -16.99 -15.75 29.01
CA ARG A 77 -18.27 -15.36 28.42
C ARG A 77 -18.00 -14.36 27.32
N LEU A 78 -18.10 -14.81 26.08
CA LEU A 78 -17.76 -14.02 24.91
C LEU A 78 -18.99 -13.83 24.04
N ILE A 79 -19.46 -12.60 23.91
CA ILE A 79 -20.48 -12.21 22.93
C ILE A 79 -19.80 -11.70 21.67
N ILE A 80 -20.26 -12.19 20.52
CA ILE A 80 -19.64 -11.95 19.22
C ILE A 80 -20.66 -11.26 18.32
N CYS A 81 -20.43 -9.98 18.05
CA CYS A 81 -21.29 -9.18 17.18
C CYS A 81 -20.70 -9.13 15.78
N ARG A 82 -21.42 -9.67 14.79
CA ARG A 82 -21.01 -9.56 13.39
C ARG A 82 -21.26 -8.13 12.89
N ARG A 83 -20.23 -7.55 12.32
CA ARG A 83 -20.28 -6.23 11.69
C ARG A 83 -20.76 -6.35 10.24
N SER A 84 -21.73 -5.54 9.81
CA SER A 84 -22.25 -5.60 8.43
C SER A 84 -21.70 -4.50 7.52
N GLN A 85 -21.31 -3.34 8.05
CA GLN A 85 -20.80 -2.21 7.27
C GLN A 85 -19.47 -1.69 7.80
N TYR A 86 -18.68 -1.04 6.95
CA TYR A 86 -17.37 -0.51 7.34
C TYR A 86 -17.44 0.90 7.94
N ASN A 87 -18.38 1.71 7.50
CA ASN A 87 -18.64 3.06 7.98
C ASN A 87 -20.06 3.45 7.56
N PRO A 88 -20.94 3.95 8.44
CA PRO A 88 -20.77 4.15 9.89
C PRO A 88 -20.57 2.85 10.69
N LEU A 89 -20.24 2.98 11.99
CA LEU A 89 -20.17 1.85 12.92
C LEU A 89 -21.57 1.24 13.09
N ASP A 90 -21.71 -0.08 12.92
CA ASP A 90 -23.01 -0.76 13.02
C ASP A 90 -22.98 -1.93 14.01
N PHE A 91 -24.06 -2.12 14.76
CA PHE A 91 -24.22 -3.26 15.65
C PHE A 91 -25.48 -4.06 15.30
N PRO A 92 -25.43 -5.40 15.37
CA PRO A 92 -26.60 -6.26 15.25
C PRO A 92 -27.47 -6.27 16.52
N LEU A 93 -27.41 -5.20 17.32
CA LEU A 93 -28.08 -5.05 18.60
C LEU A 93 -28.89 -3.75 18.59
N SER A 94 -29.96 -3.69 19.38
CA SER A 94 -30.64 -2.44 19.67
C SER A 94 -29.83 -1.58 20.65
N ARG A 95 -30.14 -0.28 20.69
CA ARG A 95 -29.48 0.67 21.62
C ARG A 95 -29.65 0.27 23.09
N SER A 96 -30.81 -0.25 23.46
CA SER A 96 -31.09 -0.69 24.83
C SER A 96 -30.29 -1.94 25.17
N ILE A 97 -30.29 -2.95 24.30
CA ILE A 97 -29.57 -4.21 24.54
C ILE A 97 -28.06 -3.95 24.67
N PHE A 98 -27.48 -3.12 23.82
CA PHE A 98 -26.05 -2.82 23.92
C PHE A 98 -25.67 -2.16 25.24
N LYS A 99 -26.50 -1.23 25.75
CA LYS A 99 -26.24 -0.59 27.06
C LYS A 99 -26.25 -1.59 28.19
N GLU A 100 -27.19 -2.54 28.17
CA GLU A 100 -27.25 -3.63 29.15
C GLU A 100 -26.02 -4.54 29.03
N VAL A 101 -25.60 -4.92 27.82
CA VAL A 101 -24.36 -5.69 27.59
C VAL A 101 -23.16 -4.95 28.17
N GLU A 102 -23.02 -3.66 27.88
CA GLU A 102 -21.91 -2.84 28.37
C GLU A 102 -21.89 -2.77 29.90
N GLN A 103 -23.05 -2.64 30.53
CA GLN A 103 -23.20 -2.57 31.98
C GLN A 103 -22.89 -3.91 32.66
N GLU A 104 -23.51 -4.99 32.21
CA GLU A 104 -23.38 -6.34 32.77
C GLU A 104 -21.98 -6.92 32.57
N PHE A 105 -21.35 -6.66 31.42
CA PHE A 105 -19.97 -7.11 31.15
C PHE A 105 -18.93 -6.13 31.70
N HIS A 106 -19.38 -5.05 32.36
CA HIS A 106 -18.52 -3.99 32.89
C HIS A 106 -17.50 -3.51 31.84
N LEU A 107 -17.94 -3.34 30.59
CA LEU A 107 -17.06 -2.91 29.51
C LEU A 107 -16.61 -1.48 29.76
N HIS A 108 -15.34 -1.19 29.45
CA HIS A 108 -14.79 0.12 29.73
C HIS A 108 -15.41 1.21 28.81
N PRO A 109 -15.65 2.45 29.28
CA PRO A 109 -16.34 3.48 28.50
C PRO A 109 -15.70 3.88 27.16
N SER A 110 -14.41 3.55 26.96
CA SER A 110 -13.70 3.80 25.69
C SER A 110 -13.98 2.75 24.61
N THR A 111 -14.68 1.65 24.91
CA THR A 111 -14.94 0.54 23.96
C THR A 111 -15.52 1.01 22.63
N LEU A 112 -16.62 1.78 22.67
CA LEU A 112 -17.26 2.28 21.45
C LEU A 112 -16.36 3.21 20.65
N SER A 113 -15.72 4.17 21.33
CA SER A 113 -14.80 5.12 20.70
C SER A 113 -13.59 4.43 20.07
N THR A 114 -13.14 3.30 20.65
CA THR A 114 -12.06 2.49 20.08
C THR A 114 -12.53 1.70 18.86
N PHE A 115 -13.76 1.18 18.86
CA PHE A 115 -14.31 0.41 17.75
C PHE A 115 -14.64 1.26 16.51
N GLU A 116 -14.95 2.54 16.69
CA GLU A 116 -15.13 3.51 15.61
C GLU A 116 -13.83 3.76 14.82
N ARG A 117 -12.67 3.68 15.47
CA ARG A 117 -11.37 4.00 14.85
C ARG A 117 -11.02 3.00 13.73
N HIS A 118 -10.58 3.55 12.59
CA HIS A 118 -10.02 2.77 11.49
C HIS A 118 -8.56 2.33 11.74
N ALA A 119 -7.84 3.07 12.58
CA ALA A 119 -6.47 2.75 12.98
C ALA A 119 -6.44 1.61 14.00
N GLY A 120 -5.30 0.94 14.10
CA GLY A 120 -5.08 -0.04 15.16
C GLY A 120 -4.88 0.64 16.51
N VAL A 121 -5.61 0.19 17.53
CA VAL A 121 -5.57 0.74 18.89
C VAL A 121 -5.54 -0.39 19.89
N TYR A 122 -4.85 -0.19 21.00
CA TYR A 122 -4.87 -1.08 22.15
C TYR A 122 -4.80 -0.24 23.43
N SER A 123 -5.53 -0.65 24.47
CA SER A 123 -5.49 -0.01 25.78
C SER A 123 -5.79 -1.01 26.88
N ARG A 124 -5.34 -0.68 28.10
CA ARG A 124 -5.70 -1.39 29.33
C ARG A 124 -6.17 -0.41 30.39
N HIS A 125 -7.01 -0.91 31.28
CA HIS A 125 -7.53 -0.17 32.42
C HIS A 125 -7.53 -1.10 33.63
N LEU A 126 -6.86 -0.69 34.70
CA LEU A 126 -6.76 -1.44 35.96
C LEU A 126 -7.69 -0.80 36.97
N LYS A 127 -8.51 -1.61 37.63
CA LYS A 127 -9.39 -1.19 38.72
C LYS A 127 -8.93 -1.85 40.01
N PHE A 128 -8.36 -1.04 40.88
CA PHE A 128 -8.00 -1.43 42.24
C PHE A 128 -9.18 -1.26 43.19
N SER A 129 -9.14 -1.99 44.30
CA SER A 129 -10.16 -1.88 45.32
C SER A 129 -10.16 -0.48 45.95
N ASN A 130 -11.35 0.02 46.27
CA ASN A 130 -11.47 1.31 46.96
C ASN A 130 -10.97 1.23 48.41
N THR A 131 -10.96 0.04 49.01
CA THR A 131 -10.53 -0.18 50.39
C THR A 131 -9.06 -0.58 50.49
N ASP A 132 -8.55 -1.34 49.51
CA ASP A 132 -7.16 -1.75 49.42
C ASP A 132 -6.59 -1.42 48.04
N LEU A 133 -5.80 -0.35 47.98
CA LEU A 133 -5.19 0.14 46.75
C LEU A 133 -4.14 -0.82 46.16
N THR A 134 -3.69 -1.82 46.92
CA THR A 134 -2.78 -2.85 46.43
C THR A 134 -3.52 -4.01 45.78
N LYS A 135 -4.80 -4.22 46.14
CA LYS A 135 -5.64 -5.28 45.58
C LYS A 135 -6.20 -4.86 44.22
N LEU A 136 -5.74 -5.51 43.16
CA LEU A 136 -6.33 -5.39 41.83
C LEU A 136 -7.61 -6.22 41.77
N GLU A 137 -8.77 -5.58 41.54
CA GLU A 137 -10.06 -6.27 41.44
C GLU A 137 -10.34 -6.70 40.00
N ARG A 138 -10.15 -5.78 39.05
CA ARG A 138 -10.50 -6.01 37.64
C ARG A 138 -9.49 -5.42 36.68
N ILE A 139 -9.38 -6.07 35.54
CA ILE A 139 -8.66 -5.57 34.37
C ILE A 139 -9.59 -5.51 33.18
N SER A 140 -9.60 -4.37 32.49
CA SER A 140 -10.26 -4.21 31.19
C SER A 140 -9.22 -4.01 30.10
N ILE A 141 -9.36 -4.74 28.99
CA ILE A 141 -8.46 -4.67 27.84
C ILE A 141 -9.30 -4.42 26.60
N ILE A 142 -8.90 -3.45 25.79
CA ILE A 142 -9.55 -3.14 24.53
C ILE A 142 -8.49 -3.21 23.44
N LEU A 143 -8.74 -4.06 22.44
CA LEU A 143 -7.93 -4.20 21.24
C LEU A 143 -8.79 -3.89 20.03
N LYS A 144 -8.27 -3.12 19.07
CA LYS A 144 -8.88 -2.92 17.76
C LYS A 144 -7.82 -3.09 16.69
N ALA A 145 -7.96 -4.11 15.86
CA ALA A 145 -7.07 -4.31 14.73
C ALA A 145 -7.28 -3.20 13.69
N PRO A 146 -6.20 -2.76 13.00
CA PRO A 146 -6.31 -1.83 11.88
C PRO A 146 -7.27 -2.37 10.84
N GLN A 147 -8.12 -1.50 10.29
CA GLN A 147 -9.08 -1.93 9.30
C GLN A 147 -8.37 -2.30 7.99
N LYS A 148 -8.37 -3.60 7.70
CA LYS A 148 -7.95 -4.17 6.41
C LYS A 148 -8.84 -5.36 6.08
N ARG A 149 -9.69 -5.19 5.08
CA ARG A 149 -10.76 -6.15 4.74
C ARG A 149 -10.29 -7.60 4.56
N GLU A 150 -9.14 -7.80 3.96
CA GLU A 150 -8.58 -9.12 3.66
C GLU A 150 -7.88 -9.75 4.88
N ILE A 151 -7.47 -8.94 5.87
CA ILE A 151 -6.71 -9.39 7.04
C ILE A 151 -7.54 -9.34 8.31
N ALA A 152 -8.09 -8.18 8.68
CA ALA A 152 -8.91 -8.04 9.88
C ALA A 152 -9.70 -6.73 9.88
N ASN A 153 -10.91 -6.81 10.42
CA ASN A 153 -11.63 -5.65 10.94
C ASN A 153 -12.45 -6.11 12.14
N TYR A 154 -11.74 -6.37 13.24
CA TYR A 154 -12.34 -6.75 14.49
C TYR A 154 -11.76 -5.96 15.67
N GLY A 155 -12.55 -5.82 16.71
CA GLY A 155 -12.15 -5.29 18.01
C GLY A 155 -12.66 -6.19 19.13
N LEU A 156 -11.84 -6.32 20.17
CA LEU A 156 -12.14 -7.05 21.38
C LEU A 156 -12.17 -6.05 22.52
N SER A 157 -13.21 -6.12 23.35
CA SER A 157 -13.29 -5.41 24.62
C SER A 157 -13.63 -6.42 25.68
N LEU A 158 -12.77 -6.60 26.66
CA LEU A 158 -12.98 -7.54 27.73
C LEU A 158 -12.80 -6.89 29.09
N THR A 159 -13.42 -7.51 30.08
CA THR A 159 -13.20 -7.28 31.50
C THR A 159 -13.01 -8.63 32.19
N HIS A 160 -11.93 -8.75 32.95
CA HIS A 160 -11.61 -9.92 33.76
C HIS A 160 -11.63 -9.53 35.23
N ASP A 161 -12.29 -10.36 36.02
CA ASP A 161 -12.38 -10.23 37.47
C ASP A 161 -11.41 -11.21 38.12
N LEU A 162 -10.47 -10.69 38.92
CA LEU A 162 -9.35 -11.47 39.46
C LEU A 162 -9.74 -12.33 40.67
N ASP A 163 -10.81 -11.98 41.37
CA ASP A 163 -11.31 -12.77 42.50
C ASP A 163 -12.07 -14.01 42.01
N THR A 164 -12.87 -13.86 40.95
CA THR A 164 -13.72 -14.92 40.39
C THR A 164 -13.11 -15.66 39.20
N HIS A 165 -12.05 -15.11 38.61
CA HIS A 165 -11.43 -15.58 37.35
C HIS A 165 -12.43 -15.65 36.18
N ILE A 166 -13.41 -14.76 36.17
CA ILE A 166 -14.41 -14.67 35.10
C ILE A 166 -14.00 -13.58 34.12
N THR A 167 -13.86 -13.97 32.85
CA THR A 167 -13.66 -13.07 31.72
C THR A 167 -14.98 -12.87 31.00
N THR A 168 -15.47 -11.62 30.95
CA THR A 168 -16.58 -11.20 30.09
C THR A 168 -16.04 -10.37 28.94
N ALA A 169 -16.48 -10.62 27.72
CA ALA A 169 -15.90 -9.99 26.55
C ALA A 169 -16.91 -9.78 25.42
N LEU A 170 -16.79 -8.63 24.76
CA LEU A 170 -17.45 -8.30 23.51
C LEU A 170 -16.40 -8.31 22.39
N LEU A 171 -16.62 -9.19 21.41
CA LEU A 171 -15.84 -9.27 20.19
C LEU A 171 -16.71 -8.82 19.02
N TYR A 172 -16.21 -7.85 18.26
CA TYR A 172 -16.99 -7.16 17.25
C TYR A 172 -16.22 -7.14 15.95
N GLY A 173 -16.83 -7.57 14.83
CA GLY A 173 -16.17 -7.48 13.53
C GLY A 173 -16.67 -8.46 12.47
N THR A 174 -15.88 -8.60 11.40
CA THR A 174 -16.24 -9.39 10.21
C THR A 174 -15.47 -10.71 10.16
N ASN A 175 -16.16 -11.79 9.79
CA ASN A 175 -15.60 -13.13 9.57
C ASN A 175 -14.74 -13.66 10.74
N ILE A 176 -15.19 -13.44 11.97
CA ILE A 176 -14.47 -13.86 13.18
C ILE A 176 -14.72 -15.36 13.46
N LEU A 177 -15.98 -15.78 13.40
CA LEU A 177 -16.36 -17.19 13.46
C LEU A 177 -16.60 -17.71 12.05
N ILE A 178 -15.69 -18.54 11.55
CA ILE A 178 -15.95 -19.35 10.36
C ILE A 178 -16.70 -20.59 10.86
N ARG A 179 -18.04 -20.59 10.73
CA ARG A 179 -18.84 -21.76 11.14
C ARG A 179 -18.50 -22.96 10.22
N PRO A 180 -18.25 -24.17 10.77
CA PRO A 180 -17.96 -25.35 9.96
C PRO A 180 -19.05 -25.66 8.92
N GLU A 181 -20.31 -25.39 9.24
CA GLU A 181 -21.48 -25.58 8.36
C GLU A 181 -21.48 -24.63 7.15
N SER A 182 -20.86 -23.44 7.29
CA SER A 182 -20.70 -22.48 6.21
C SER A 182 -19.68 -22.92 5.16
N ARG A 183 -19.02 -24.07 5.33
CA ARG A 183 -18.15 -24.66 4.30
C ARG A 183 -18.96 -25.31 3.17
N ASN A 184 -20.18 -25.80 3.47
CA ASN A 184 -21.01 -26.57 2.54
C ASN A 184 -22.37 -25.93 2.19
N GLY A 185 -22.81 -24.86 2.88
CA GLY A 185 -24.06 -24.15 2.59
C GLY A 185 -23.98 -23.09 1.47
N PRO A 186 -25.13 -22.65 0.91
CA PRO A 186 -25.18 -21.54 -0.03
C PRO A 186 -24.55 -20.29 0.62
N PRO A 187 -23.63 -19.61 -0.07
CA PRO A 187 -22.86 -18.53 0.53
C PRO A 187 -23.76 -17.33 0.85
N ASP A 188 -23.86 -16.95 2.13
CA ASP A 188 -24.34 -15.64 2.56
C ASP A 188 -23.57 -14.53 1.81
N PRO A 189 -24.18 -13.45 1.28
CA PRO A 189 -23.51 -12.39 0.54
C PRO A 189 -22.22 -11.82 1.19
N ALA A 190 -22.13 -11.75 2.52
CA ALA A 190 -20.90 -11.32 3.20
C ALA A 190 -19.78 -12.39 3.12
N THR A 191 -20.16 -13.66 3.26
CA THR A 191 -19.29 -14.82 3.09
C THR A 191 -18.97 -15.08 1.61
N HIS A 192 -19.89 -14.81 0.69
CA HIS A 192 -19.76 -14.94 -0.75
C HIS A 192 -18.66 -14.05 -1.29
N LEU A 193 -18.52 -12.83 -0.77
CA LEU A 193 -17.52 -11.90 -1.26
C LEU A 193 -16.12 -12.22 -0.71
N HIS A 194 -16.01 -12.71 0.52
CA HIS A 194 -14.75 -13.25 1.03
C HIS A 194 -14.39 -14.56 0.32
N ARG A 195 -15.35 -15.49 0.18
CA ARG A 195 -15.21 -16.73 -0.59
C ARG A 195 -14.82 -16.42 -2.03
N LYS A 196 -15.44 -15.47 -2.73
CA LYS A 196 -15.06 -15.08 -4.10
C LYS A 196 -13.67 -14.41 -4.16
N LEU A 197 -13.27 -13.71 -3.08
CA LEU A 197 -11.91 -13.19 -2.93
C LEU A 197 -10.90 -14.30 -2.58
N THR A 198 -11.29 -15.42 -1.94
CA THR A 198 -10.42 -16.55 -1.59
C THR A 198 -10.61 -17.79 -2.48
N ALA A 199 -11.58 -17.81 -3.39
CA ALA A 199 -11.97 -18.97 -4.21
C ALA A 199 -11.26 -19.02 -5.56
N HIS A 200 -10.35 -18.10 -5.85
CA HIS A 200 -9.51 -18.17 -7.06
C HIS A 200 -8.09 -18.63 -6.76
N THR A 201 -7.83 -19.05 -5.53
CA THR A 201 -6.59 -19.69 -5.11
C THR A 201 -6.95 -20.67 -4.01
N GLU A 202 -6.69 -21.96 -4.21
CA GLU A 202 -6.63 -22.89 -3.09
C GLU A 202 -5.78 -22.23 -2.00
N SER A 203 -6.37 -22.00 -0.82
CA SER A 203 -5.65 -21.29 0.24
C SER A 203 -4.47 -22.18 0.64
N ARG A 204 -3.27 -21.84 0.14
CA ARG A 204 -1.99 -22.51 0.50
C ARG A 204 -1.73 -22.49 2.01
N PHE A 205 -2.53 -21.72 2.75
CA PHE A 205 -2.51 -21.61 4.19
C PHE A 205 -3.92 -21.60 4.77
N ILE A 206 -4.21 -22.46 5.73
CA ILE A 206 -5.51 -22.50 6.41
C ILE A 206 -5.41 -21.63 7.66
N VAL A 207 -6.30 -20.65 7.79
CA VAL A 207 -6.45 -19.86 9.01
C VAL A 207 -7.24 -20.69 10.02
N PRO A 208 -6.69 -21.02 11.20
CA PRO A 208 -7.44 -21.73 12.24
C PRO A 208 -8.69 -20.94 12.63
N PRO A 209 -9.88 -21.57 12.71
CA PRO A 209 -11.06 -20.91 13.24
C PRO A 209 -10.82 -20.42 14.67
N PHE A 210 -11.26 -19.20 14.99
CA PHE A 210 -11.10 -18.63 16.33
C PHE A 210 -11.75 -19.50 17.42
N LEU A 211 -12.83 -20.20 17.07
CA LEU A 211 -13.49 -21.16 17.96
C LEU A 211 -12.56 -22.32 18.37
N ASP A 212 -11.78 -22.84 17.42
CA ASP A 212 -10.89 -23.98 17.66
C ASP A 212 -9.69 -23.55 18.53
N LEU A 213 -9.20 -22.33 18.32
CA LEU A 213 -8.16 -21.72 19.16
C LEU A 213 -8.61 -21.64 20.64
N ILE A 214 -9.83 -21.16 20.90
CA ILE A 214 -10.35 -21.12 22.28
C ILE A 214 -10.57 -22.53 22.81
N ARG A 215 -11.17 -23.42 22.00
CA ARG A 215 -11.47 -24.81 22.41
C ARG A 215 -10.22 -25.56 22.87
N ASN A 216 -9.07 -25.32 22.24
CA ASN A 216 -7.82 -26.02 22.54
C ASN A 216 -7.01 -25.39 23.70
N ALA A 217 -7.40 -24.21 24.20
CA ALA A 217 -6.68 -23.48 25.24
C ALA A 217 -7.29 -23.65 26.65
N VAL A 218 -7.74 -24.86 26.98
CA VAL A 218 -8.53 -25.17 28.19
C VAL A 218 -7.82 -24.74 29.49
N HIS A 219 -6.52 -25.04 29.58
CA HIS A 219 -5.69 -24.75 30.75
C HIS A 219 -5.55 -23.24 31.02
N ALA A 220 -5.80 -22.37 30.03
CA ALA A 220 -5.64 -20.93 30.11
C ALA A 220 -6.97 -20.16 30.13
N TRP A 221 -8.14 -20.84 30.16
CA TRP A 221 -9.45 -20.16 30.12
C TRP A 221 -9.69 -19.17 31.26
N SER A 222 -9.06 -19.38 32.40
CA SER A 222 -9.14 -18.49 33.56
C SER A 222 -8.15 -17.31 33.48
N HIS A 223 -7.31 -17.23 32.45
CA HIS A 223 -6.27 -16.21 32.33
C HIS A 223 -6.76 -14.94 31.60
N PRO A 224 -6.53 -13.73 32.14
CA PRO A 224 -7.04 -12.48 31.56
C PRO A 224 -6.52 -12.17 30.15
N LEU A 225 -5.33 -12.68 29.81
CA LEU A 225 -4.65 -12.39 28.54
C LEU A 225 -4.85 -13.47 27.48
N LEU A 226 -5.63 -14.53 27.75
CA LEU A 226 -5.89 -15.56 26.76
C LEU A 226 -6.60 -15.00 25.52
N LEU A 227 -7.78 -14.39 25.68
CA LEU A 227 -8.54 -13.87 24.54
C LEU A 227 -7.77 -12.81 23.71
N PRO A 228 -7.05 -11.85 24.34
CA PRO A 228 -6.13 -10.97 23.62
C PRO A 228 -5.07 -11.71 22.81
N TYR A 229 -4.42 -12.71 23.39
CA TYR A 229 -3.39 -13.51 22.72
C TYR A 229 -3.98 -14.26 21.52
N LEU A 230 -5.06 -15.01 21.70
CA LEU A 230 -5.70 -15.77 20.61
C LEU A 230 -6.15 -14.85 19.47
N LEU A 231 -6.53 -13.60 19.78
CA LEU A 231 -6.89 -12.61 18.76
C LEU A 231 -5.66 -12.15 17.94
N LEU A 232 -4.50 -11.98 18.59
CA LEU A 232 -3.24 -11.64 17.93
C LEU A 232 -2.70 -12.81 17.12
N GLU A 233 -2.80 -14.03 17.62
CA GLU A 233 -2.43 -15.25 16.92
C GLU A 233 -3.30 -15.44 15.67
N ASN A 234 -4.63 -15.35 15.82
CA ASN A 234 -5.54 -15.39 14.67
C ASN A 234 -5.24 -14.27 13.67
N HIS A 235 -4.95 -13.06 14.15
CA HIS A 235 -4.53 -11.95 13.29
C HIS A 235 -3.29 -12.30 12.48
N MET A 236 -2.30 -12.93 13.12
CA MET A 236 -1.05 -13.32 12.48
C MET A 236 -1.27 -14.36 11.38
N HIS A 237 -2.08 -15.38 11.65
CA HIS A 237 -2.48 -16.35 10.62
C HIS A 237 -3.15 -15.68 9.42
N ARG A 238 -4.00 -14.67 9.65
CA ARG A 238 -4.66 -13.92 8.57
C ARG A 238 -3.68 -13.03 7.79
N ILE A 239 -2.68 -12.44 8.47
CA ILE A 239 -1.59 -11.71 7.80
C ILE A 239 -0.86 -12.67 6.86
N ARG A 240 -0.37 -13.81 7.35
CA ARG A 240 0.35 -14.82 6.55
C ARG A 240 -0.44 -15.31 5.35
N ALA A 241 -1.72 -15.59 5.56
CA ALA A 241 -2.61 -16.05 4.49
C ALA A 241 -2.72 -15.02 3.36
N PHE A 242 -2.64 -13.72 3.66
CA PHE A 242 -2.75 -12.65 2.68
C PHE A 242 -1.40 -12.24 2.06
N THR A 243 -0.34 -12.18 2.88
CA THR A 243 0.99 -11.71 2.48
C THR A 243 1.80 -12.84 1.85
N THR A 244 2.24 -13.80 2.66
CA THR A 244 3.22 -14.85 2.30
C THR A 244 2.63 -15.94 1.41
N TYR A 245 1.37 -16.32 1.63
CA TYR A 245 0.74 -17.44 0.92
C TYR A 245 -0.37 -17.03 -0.04
N GLY A 246 -0.64 -15.74 -0.15
CA GLY A 246 -1.82 -15.21 -0.82
C GLY A 246 -1.55 -14.19 -1.91
N LYS A 247 -2.58 -13.39 -2.16
CA LYS A 247 -2.64 -12.46 -3.29
C LYS A 247 -1.52 -11.42 -3.32
N MET A 248 -0.93 -11.08 -2.17
CA MET A 248 0.09 -10.04 -2.17
C MET A 248 1.35 -10.49 -2.90
N ILE A 249 1.90 -11.65 -2.53
CA ILE A 249 3.10 -12.17 -3.19
C ILE A 249 2.79 -12.57 -4.63
N ASP A 250 1.61 -13.15 -4.90
CA ASP A 250 1.24 -13.60 -6.24
C ASP A 250 1.15 -12.43 -7.24
N GLU A 251 0.54 -11.32 -6.84
CA GLU A 251 0.47 -10.12 -7.70
C GLU A 251 1.85 -9.49 -7.89
N THR A 252 2.70 -9.53 -6.86
CA THR A 252 4.08 -9.04 -6.94
C THR A 252 4.86 -9.82 -8.01
N ILE A 253 4.79 -11.16 -7.94
CA ILE A 253 5.44 -12.05 -8.91
C ILE A 253 4.84 -11.86 -10.31
N ARG A 254 3.52 -11.68 -10.41
CA ARG A 254 2.86 -11.41 -11.69
C ARG A 254 3.38 -10.12 -12.32
N ILE A 255 3.44 -9.03 -11.59
CA ILE A 255 3.97 -7.74 -12.06
C ILE A 255 5.42 -7.89 -12.51
N GLU A 256 6.25 -8.57 -11.71
CA GLU A 256 7.65 -8.82 -12.05
C GLU A 256 7.81 -9.62 -13.35
N ARG A 257 6.95 -10.62 -13.56
CA ARG A 257 6.89 -11.39 -14.81
C ARG A 257 6.41 -10.56 -15.99
N GLU A 258 5.38 -9.74 -15.81
CA GLU A 258 4.86 -8.88 -16.89
C GLU A 258 5.86 -7.78 -17.29
N LEU A 259 6.67 -7.28 -16.35
CA LEU A 259 7.77 -6.38 -16.69
C LEU A 259 8.95 -7.14 -17.33
N GLY A 260 9.22 -8.37 -16.87
CA GLY A 260 10.17 -9.28 -17.53
C GLY A 260 11.63 -8.80 -17.51
N VAL A 261 11.98 -8.00 -16.50
CA VAL A 261 13.34 -7.47 -16.25
C VAL A 261 14.03 -8.15 -15.06
N THR A 262 13.29 -8.91 -14.26
CA THR A 262 13.82 -9.72 -13.17
C THR A 262 13.69 -11.21 -13.52
N LYS A 263 14.80 -11.95 -13.46
CA LYS A 263 14.84 -13.39 -13.75
C LYS A 263 15.20 -14.15 -12.47
N VAL A 264 14.20 -14.74 -11.83
CA VAL A 264 14.39 -15.67 -10.69
C VAL A 264 13.64 -16.96 -11.02
N GLY A 265 14.24 -17.79 -11.87
CA GLY A 265 13.71 -19.10 -12.32
C GLY A 265 12.78 -19.04 -13.56
N GLN A 266 13.11 -19.92 -14.55
CA GLN A 266 12.57 -20.11 -15.92
C GLN A 266 12.37 -18.86 -16.79
N ASP A 267 12.80 -18.95 -18.06
CA ASP A 267 12.75 -17.88 -19.06
C ASP A 267 11.31 -17.47 -19.40
N LEU A 268 11.01 -16.17 -19.30
CA LEU A 268 9.75 -15.55 -19.70
C LEU A 268 10.00 -14.31 -20.58
N HIS A 269 9.01 -14.00 -21.42
CA HIS A 269 8.99 -12.86 -22.35
C HIS A 269 9.22 -11.52 -21.64
N SER A 270 10.17 -10.73 -22.14
CA SER A 270 10.52 -9.42 -21.58
C SER A 270 9.68 -8.30 -22.17
N ILE A 271 9.38 -7.24 -21.39
CA ILE A 271 8.78 -6.00 -21.94
C ILE A 271 9.62 -5.41 -23.08
N SER A 272 10.93 -5.70 -23.10
CA SER A 272 11.86 -5.30 -24.16
C SER A 272 11.53 -5.91 -25.53
N GLU A 273 10.71 -6.95 -25.60
CA GLU A 273 10.27 -7.58 -26.84
C GLU A 273 9.10 -6.81 -27.52
N VAL A 274 8.39 -5.95 -26.78
CA VAL A 274 7.24 -5.18 -27.27
C VAL A 274 7.71 -3.90 -27.97
N LYS A 275 7.15 -3.57 -29.15
CA LYS A 275 7.59 -2.44 -29.98
C LYS A 275 6.50 -1.38 -30.17
N GLY A 276 6.93 -0.11 -30.31
CA GLY A 276 6.08 0.97 -30.83
C GLY A 276 4.93 1.38 -29.89
N LYS A 277 3.71 1.53 -30.43
CA LYS A 277 2.52 1.97 -29.68
C LYS A 277 2.11 0.97 -28.59
N ASP A 278 2.34 -0.32 -28.82
CA ASP A 278 1.98 -1.39 -27.88
C ASP A 278 2.83 -1.33 -26.60
N LEU A 279 4.08 -0.85 -26.71
CA LEU A 279 4.97 -0.67 -25.56
C LEU A 279 4.48 0.45 -24.63
N ARG A 280 4.00 1.58 -25.19
CA ARG A 280 3.48 2.70 -24.40
C ARG A 280 2.18 2.34 -23.68
N ALA A 281 1.27 1.65 -24.38
CA ALA A 281 0.04 1.15 -23.78
C ALA A 281 0.33 0.15 -22.66
N LYS A 282 1.28 -0.77 -22.87
CA LYS A 282 1.69 -1.73 -21.83
C LYS A 282 2.37 -1.04 -20.64
N ALA A 283 3.16 0.00 -20.87
CA ALA A 283 3.80 0.78 -19.81
C ALA A 283 2.78 1.53 -18.94
N GLU A 284 1.73 2.08 -19.56
CA GLU A 284 0.62 2.73 -18.83
C GLU A 284 -0.14 1.72 -17.96
N GLU A 285 -0.49 0.56 -18.52
CA GLU A 285 -1.14 -0.53 -17.78
C GLU A 285 -0.31 -0.97 -16.57
N LEU A 286 0.99 -1.23 -16.77
CA LEU A 286 1.90 -1.63 -15.71
C LEU A 286 2.08 -0.54 -14.65
N THR A 287 2.07 0.74 -15.05
CA THR A 287 2.14 1.87 -14.11
C THR A 287 0.93 1.86 -13.17
N ILE A 288 -0.27 1.64 -13.71
CA ILE A 288 -1.51 1.54 -12.92
C ILE A 288 -1.45 0.33 -11.99
N LEU A 289 -1.01 -0.82 -12.51
CA LEU A 289 -0.94 -2.07 -11.75
C LEU A 289 0.06 -1.97 -10.58
N ILE A 290 1.27 -1.47 -10.83
CA ILE A 290 2.31 -1.28 -9.81
C ILE A 290 1.85 -0.29 -8.75
N ASN A 291 1.27 0.85 -9.12
CA ASN A 291 0.80 1.86 -8.15
C ASN A 291 -0.38 1.36 -7.32
N THR A 292 -1.32 0.64 -7.94
CA THR A 292 -2.45 0.02 -7.25
C THR A 292 -1.96 -1.01 -6.23
N HIS A 293 -1.02 -1.87 -6.64
CA HIS A 293 -0.44 -2.88 -5.75
C HIS A 293 0.42 -2.26 -4.65
N SER A 294 1.24 -1.25 -4.97
CA SER A 294 2.02 -0.48 -3.98
C SER A 294 1.12 0.14 -2.92
N THR A 295 -0.02 0.71 -3.32
CA THR A 295 -1.02 1.23 -2.38
C THR A 295 -1.56 0.12 -1.48
N ARG A 296 -1.91 -1.05 -2.03
CA ARG A 296 -2.36 -2.21 -1.24
C ARG A 296 -1.31 -2.67 -0.23
N ILE A 297 -0.03 -2.66 -0.60
CA ILE A 297 1.11 -2.99 0.27
C ILE A 297 1.22 -1.99 1.42
N ILE A 298 1.19 -0.69 1.14
CA ILE A 298 1.24 0.38 2.15
C ILE A 298 0.08 0.27 3.14
N PHE A 299 -1.14 -0.01 2.67
CA PHE A 299 -2.28 -0.20 3.57
C PHE A 299 -2.13 -1.44 4.46
N THR A 300 -1.43 -2.46 3.98
CA THR A 300 -1.20 -3.74 4.67
C THR A 300 -0.10 -3.66 5.71
N SER A 301 0.95 -2.85 5.50
CA SER A 301 2.08 -2.73 6.44
C SER A 301 1.66 -2.32 7.86
N ARG A 302 0.51 -1.67 8.01
CA ARG A 302 -0.09 -1.30 9.29
C ARG A 302 -0.51 -2.51 10.14
N SER A 303 -0.88 -3.63 9.52
CA SER A 303 -1.36 -4.83 10.21
C SER A 303 -0.24 -5.57 10.99
N PRO A 304 0.88 -5.99 10.38
CA PRO A 304 1.96 -6.63 11.13
C PRO A 304 2.60 -5.66 12.13
N LEU A 305 2.77 -4.38 11.78
CA LEU A 305 3.28 -3.37 12.71
C LEU A 305 2.40 -3.19 13.96
N TRP A 306 1.07 -3.22 13.79
CA TRP A 306 0.16 -3.20 14.94
C TRP A 306 0.25 -4.48 15.76
N ASN A 307 0.38 -5.65 15.11
CA ASN A 307 0.52 -6.93 15.83
C ASN A 307 1.81 -6.95 16.67
N GLN A 308 2.93 -6.51 16.09
CA GLN A 308 4.21 -6.35 16.79
C GLN A 308 4.06 -5.47 18.04
N LYS A 309 3.60 -4.22 17.86
CA LYS A 309 3.43 -3.26 18.96
C LYS A 309 2.42 -3.74 20.01
N CYS A 310 1.36 -4.41 19.58
CA CYS A 310 0.38 -4.97 20.50
C CYS A 310 0.96 -6.16 21.28
N SER A 311 1.81 -6.99 20.67
CA SER A 311 2.50 -8.10 21.35
C SER A 311 3.48 -7.58 22.39
N GLU A 312 4.27 -6.54 22.08
CA GLU A 312 5.12 -5.85 23.07
C GLU A 312 4.31 -5.28 24.24
N PHE A 313 3.16 -4.67 23.94
CA PHE A 313 2.24 -4.17 24.96
C PHE A 313 1.69 -5.30 25.84
N MET A 314 1.35 -6.44 25.25
CA MET A 314 0.85 -7.61 25.95
C MET A 314 1.93 -8.26 26.83
N LEU A 315 3.18 -8.33 26.38
CA LEU A 315 4.31 -8.80 27.20
C LEU A 315 4.55 -7.90 28.41
N LYS A 316 4.56 -6.57 28.21
CA LYS A 316 4.65 -5.61 29.33
C LYS A 316 3.45 -5.74 30.29
N LEU A 317 2.30 -6.14 29.79
CA LEU A 317 1.12 -6.37 30.62
C LEU A 317 1.21 -7.69 31.39
N LEU A 318 1.74 -8.77 30.80
CA LEU A 318 2.06 -10.01 31.51
C LEU A 318 2.94 -9.73 32.72
N ASP A 319 4.09 -9.06 32.51
CA ASP A 319 5.03 -8.76 33.59
C ASP A 319 4.39 -7.92 34.72
N GLN A 320 3.44 -7.06 34.39
CA GLN A 320 2.71 -6.27 35.39
C GLN A 320 1.64 -7.05 36.15
N LEU A 321 1.10 -8.10 35.54
CA LEU A 321 0.08 -8.94 36.15
C LEU A 321 0.66 -10.11 36.94
N GLU A 322 1.94 -10.44 36.76
CA GLU A 322 2.65 -11.50 37.50
C GLU A 322 2.36 -11.48 39.03
N PRO A 323 2.39 -10.33 39.74
CA PRO A 323 2.12 -10.31 41.18
C PRO A 323 0.69 -10.70 41.56
N TYR A 324 -0.26 -10.56 40.63
CA TYR A 324 -1.69 -10.75 40.86
C TYR A 324 -2.21 -12.12 40.36
N ILE A 325 -1.42 -12.87 39.59
CA ILE A 325 -1.84 -14.13 38.93
C ILE A 325 -1.07 -15.34 39.49
N VAL A 326 -0.86 -15.38 40.81
CA VAL A 326 -0.04 -16.43 41.46
C VAL A 326 -0.60 -17.84 41.24
N HIS A 327 -1.93 -17.99 41.12
CA HIS A 327 -2.58 -19.29 40.97
C HIS A 327 -2.56 -19.87 39.55
N GLN A 328 -2.12 -19.10 38.54
CA GLN A 328 -2.13 -19.52 37.13
C GLN A 328 -0.74 -19.40 36.47
N ARG A 329 0.34 -19.50 37.27
CA ARG A 329 1.73 -19.38 36.78
C ARG A 329 2.05 -20.23 35.56
N PRO A 330 1.61 -21.51 35.44
CA PRO A 330 1.92 -22.31 34.25
C PRO A 330 1.37 -21.68 32.96
N ALA A 331 0.08 -21.31 32.95
CA ALA A 331 -0.55 -20.63 31.82
C ALA A 331 0.04 -19.24 31.58
N HIS A 332 0.47 -18.54 32.64
CA HIS A 332 1.14 -17.25 32.54
C HIS A 332 2.48 -17.35 31.80
N HIS A 333 3.32 -18.33 32.18
CA HIS A 333 4.60 -18.58 31.53
C HIS A 333 4.43 -19.04 30.08
N GLU A 334 3.51 -19.97 29.81
CA GLU A 334 3.22 -20.44 28.45
C GLU A 334 2.76 -19.28 27.54
N LEU A 335 1.82 -18.46 28.00
CA LEU A 335 1.38 -17.29 27.25
C LEU A 335 2.49 -16.27 27.00
N LYS A 336 3.45 -16.15 27.92
CA LYS A 336 4.64 -15.30 27.74
C LYS A 336 5.50 -15.82 26.59
N GLU A 337 5.88 -17.10 26.61
CA GLU A 337 6.68 -17.72 25.55
C GLU A 337 5.98 -17.63 24.18
N LEU A 338 4.67 -17.89 24.16
CA LEU A 338 3.86 -17.79 22.94
C LEU A 338 3.75 -16.35 22.41
N LEU A 339 3.67 -15.35 23.29
CA LEU A 339 3.67 -13.94 22.90
C LEU A 339 5.05 -13.46 22.42
N GLU A 340 6.13 -13.93 23.03
CA GLU A 340 7.50 -13.69 22.56
C GLU A 340 7.70 -14.27 21.16
N TYR A 341 7.23 -15.51 20.92
CA TYR A 341 7.23 -16.10 19.60
C TYR A 341 6.39 -15.28 18.59
N ASN A 342 5.16 -14.89 18.97
CA ASN A 342 4.31 -14.08 18.10
C ASN A 342 4.93 -12.69 17.79
N LEU A 343 5.67 -12.09 18.73
CA LEU A 343 6.39 -10.83 18.53
C LEU A 343 7.47 -10.97 17.46
N VAL A 344 8.38 -11.95 17.61
CA VAL A 344 9.44 -12.21 16.62
C VAL A 344 8.84 -12.54 15.26
N PHE A 345 7.73 -13.28 15.24
CA PHE A 345 7.03 -13.59 14.00
C PHE A 345 6.38 -12.34 13.37
N ALA A 346 5.87 -11.41 14.19
CA ALA A 346 5.33 -10.14 13.71
C ALA A 346 6.43 -9.26 13.09
N GLU A 347 7.63 -9.26 13.66
CA GLU A 347 8.81 -8.57 13.12
C GLU A 347 9.18 -9.10 11.75
N ALA A 348 9.28 -10.42 11.59
CA ALA A 348 9.51 -11.06 10.30
C ALA A 348 8.41 -10.69 9.27
N ALA A 349 7.14 -10.65 9.70
CA ALA A 349 6.04 -10.23 8.83
C ALA A 349 6.09 -8.74 8.43
N VAL A 350 6.67 -7.87 9.26
CA VAL A 350 6.97 -6.47 8.89
C VAL A 350 8.03 -6.46 7.78
N ASP A 351 9.12 -7.20 7.97
CA ASP A 351 10.22 -7.28 7.00
C ASP A 351 9.77 -7.83 5.65
N ASP A 352 8.90 -8.86 5.65
CA ASP A 352 8.29 -9.40 4.44
C ASP A 352 7.55 -8.32 3.63
N VAL A 353 6.72 -7.51 4.31
CA VAL A 353 5.95 -6.45 3.65
C VAL A 353 6.86 -5.35 3.13
N VAL A 354 7.90 -4.99 3.89
CA VAL A 354 8.92 -4.01 3.47
C VAL A 354 9.68 -4.51 2.23
N SER A 355 10.08 -5.77 2.20
CA SER A 355 10.74 -6.39 1.06
C SER A 355 9.87 -6.32 -0.20
N ILE A 356 8.58 -6.67 -0.09
CA ILE A 356 7.63 -6.55 -1.20
C ILE A 356 7.46 -5.09 -1.66
N GLN A 357 7.43 -4.13 -0.73
CA GLN A 357 7.37 -2.71 -1.06
C GLN A 357 8.61 -2.24 -1.84
N GLN A 358 9.80 -2.66 -1.42
CA GLN A 358 11.05 -2.34 -2.10
C GLN A 358 11.09 -2.94 -3.51
N ARG A 359 10.62 -4.18 -3.68
CA ARG A 359 10.49 -4.83 -4.99
C ARG A 359 9.58 -4.03 -5.93
N MET A 360 8.41 -3.58 -5.47
CA MET A 360 7.53 -2.75 -6.30
C MET A 360 8.13 -1.40 -6.64
N SER A 361 8.89 -0.80 -5.72
CA SER A 361 9.60 0.45 -5.97
C SER A 361 10.69 0.27 -7.03
N LEU A 362 11.41 -0.85 -7.01
CA LEU A 362 12.36 -1.24 -8.04
C LEU A 362 11.67 -1.38 -9.41
N GLN A 363 10.55 -2.12 -9.49
CA GLN A 363 9.82 -2.31 -10.75
C GLN A 363 9.33 -0.98 -11.33
N LEU A 364 8.80 -0.08 -10.48
CA LEU A 364 8.36 1.26 -10.89
C LEU A 364 9.52 2.07 -11.48
N ASN A 365 10.68 2.05 -10.84
CA ASN A 365 11.87 2.77 -11.31
C ASN A 365 12.36 2.22 -12.65
N VAL A 366 12.38 0.89 -12.81
CA VAL A 366 12.75 0.28 -14.10
C VAL A 366 11.77 0.68 -15.19
N LEU A 367 10.46 0.65 -14.90
CA LEU A 367 9.44 1.06 -15.85
C LEU A 367 9.61 2.52 -16.30
N TYR A 368 9.84 3.45 -15.37
CA TYR A 368 10.09 4.85 -15.72
C TYR A 368 11.36 5.04 -16.55
N ASN A 369 12.42 4.28 -16.27
CA ASN A 369 13.64 4.31 -17.10
C ASN A 369 13.38 3.82 -18.53
N ILE A 370 12.56 2.78 -18.71
CA ILE A 370 12.17 2.28 -20.04
C ILE A 370 11.37 3.34 -20.80
N VAL A 371 10.39 3.99 -20.16
CA VAL A 371 9.61 5.06 -20.78
C VAL A 371 10.51 6.24 -21.17
N ALA A 372 11.42 6.67 -20.28
CA ALA A 372 12.36 7.74 -20.57
C ALA A 372 13.30 7.41 -21.75
N GLN A 373 13.79 6.18 -21.84
CA GLN A 373 14.61 5.73 -22.98
C GLN A 373 13.82 5.76 -24.29
N MET A 374 12.55 5.36 -24.27
CA MET A 374 11.67 5.43 -25.43
C MET A 374 11.46 6.88 -25.90
N ASP A 375 11.16 7.79 -24.97
CA ASP A 375 10.96 9.21 -25.29
C ASP A 375 12.26 9.85 -25.83
N ASN A 376 13.42 9.50 -25.26
CA ASN A 376 14.72 9.94 -25.76
C ASN A 376 14.99 9.41 -27.18
N ALA A 377 14.67 8.14 -27.46
CA ALA A 377 14.81 7.56 -28.79
C ALA A 377 13.86 8.20 -29.82
N LEU A 378 12.63 8.54 -29.42
CA LEU A 378 11.67 9.28 -30.25
C LEU A 378 12.20 10.68 -30.55
N ASN A 379 12.66 11.40 -29.54
CA ASN A 379 13.23 12.74 -29.68
C ASN A 379 14.47 12.74 -30.59
N ALA A 380 15.34 11.73 -30.47
CA ALA A 380 16.48 11.57 -31.36
C ALA A 380 16.06 11.36 -32.83
N LYS A 381 15.01 10.56 -33.06
CA LYS A 381 14.44 10.35 -34.41
C LYS A 381 13.80 11.63 -34.96
N LEU A 382 13.05 12.36 -34.13
CA LEU A 382 12.45 13.65 -34.50
C LEU A 382 13.53 14.68 -34.83
N ALA A 383 14.60 14.77 -34.02
CA ALA A 383 15.74 15.64 -34.29
C ALA A 383 16.44 15.27 -35.61
N ALA A 384 16.65 13.98 -35.88
CA ALA A 384 17.22 13.51 -37.14
C ALA A 384 16.31 13.82 -38.35
N ALA A 385 14.99 13.65 -38.20
CA ALA A 385 14.01 13.99 -39.23
C ALA A 385 13.97 15.51 -39.50
N ALA A 386 13.96 16.33 -38.46
CA ALA A 386 14.07 17.79 -38.55
C ALA A 386 15.40 18.22 -39.20
N GLY A 387 16.50 17.52 -38.90
CA GLY A 387 17.79 17.73 -39.55
C GLY A 387 17.76 17.45 -41.05
N ARG A 388 17.02 16.42 -41.50
CA ARG A 388 16.81 16.15 -42.93
C ARG A 388 15.92 17.21 -43.59
N ASP A 389 14.86 17.63 -42.92
CA ASP A 389 13.97 18.69 -43.41
C ASP A 389 14.74 20.02 -43.59
N SER A 390 15.66 20.32 -42.67
CA SER A 390 16.58 21.45 -42.81
C SER A 390 17.45 21.37 -44.07
N THR A 391 17.88 20.17 -44.49
CA THR A 391 18.61 20.00 -45.75
C THR A 391 17.74 20.30 -46.96
N SER A 392 16.48 19.84 -46.98
CA SER A 392 15.54 20.18 -48.05
C SER A 392 15.28 21.70 -48.11
N MET A 393 15.09 22.34 -46.96
CA MET A 393 14.93 23.80 -46.85
C MET A 393 16.16 24.55 -47.37
N LYS A 394 17.37 24.05 -47.10
CA LYS A 394 18.62 24.61 -47.64
C LYS A 394 18.70 24.50 -49.15
N ILE A 395 18.26 23.38 -49.73
CA ILE A 395 18.24 23.18 -51.19
C ILE A 395 17.27 24.17 -51.85
N LEU A 396 16.07 24.36 -51.30
CA LEU A 396 15.10 25.32 -51.83
C LEU A 396 15.65 26.75 -51.77
N ALA A 397 16.27 27.13 -50.64
CA ALA A 397 16.91 28.43 -50.49
C ALA A 397 18.04 28.64 -51.51
N PHE A 398 18.86 27.61 -51.76
CA PHE A 398 19.93 27.64 -52.76
C PHE A 398 19.39 27.82 -54.20
N ILE A 399 18.36 27.04 -54.57
CA ILE A 399 17.68 27.16 -55.87
C ILE A 399 17.11 28.58 -56.03
N SER A 400 16.42 29.08 -55.02
CA SER A 400 15.84 30.43 -55.02
C SER A 400 16.93 31.50 -55.17
N ALA A 401 18.04 31.39 -54.44
CA ALA A 401 19.16 32.33 -54.53
C ALA A 401 19.83 32.34 -55.91
N THR A 402 19.78 31.22 -56.66
CA THR A 402 20.32 31.12 -58.02
C THR A 402 19.39 31.77 -59.05
N PHE A 403 18.08 31.56 -58.93
CA PHE A 403 17.12 32.07 -59.92
C PHE A 403 16.63 33.50 -59.66
N LEU A 404 16.68 33.98 -58.40
CA LEU A 404 16.17 35.31 -58.03
C LEU A 404 16.85 36.45 -58.80
N PRO A 405 18.20 36.50 -58.95
CA PRO A 405 18.88 37.59 -59.66
C PRO A 405 18.55 37.61 -61.16
N GLY A 406 18.55 36.44 -61.81
CA GLY A 406 18.22 36.30 -63.22
C GLY A 406 16.77 36.70 -63.52
N THR A 407 15.82 36.29 -62.66
CA THR A 407 14.40 36.63 -62.79
C THR A 407 14.16 38.12 -62.56
N PHE A 408 14.82 38.73 -61.58
CA PHE A 408 14.73 40.17 -61.32
C PHE A 408 15.23 40.98 -62.52
N VAL A 409 16.40 40.62 -63.05
CA VAL A 409 17.00 41.27 -64.22
C VAL A 409 16.09 41.11 -65.45
N ALA A 410 15.54 39.91 -65.69
CA ALA A 410 14.57 39.68 -66.76
C ALA A 410 13.29 40.52 -66.59
N GLY A 411 12.79 40.67 -65.36
CA GLY A 411 11.65 41.52 -65.03
C GLY A 411 11.89 42.99 -65.33
N VAL A 412 13.05 43.53 -64.92
CA VAL A 412 13.46 44.92 -65.23
C VAL A 412 13.56 45.12 -66.75
N PHE A 413 14.10 44.14 -67.48
CA PHE A 413 14.18 44.20 -68.95
C PHE A 413 12.81 44.03 -69.64
N SER A 414 11.81 43.44 -68.98
CA SER A 414 10.44 43.33 -69.47
C SER A 414 9.61 44.60 -69.25
N MET A 415 10.08 45.54 -68.42
CA MET A 415 9.41 46.83 -68.25
C MET A 415 9.64 47.69 -69.50
N SER A 416 8.61 48.35 -70.00
CA SER A 416 8.62 49.20 -71.21
C SER A 416 9.51 50.44 -71.13
N MET A 417 10.36 50.54 -70.10
CA MET A 417 11.30 51.63 -69.87
C MET A 417 12.56 51.50 -70.75
N PHE A 418 12.79 50.33 -71.33
CA PHE A 418 13.88 50.07 -72.28
C PHE A 418 13.30 49.60 -73.62
N ASP A 419 13.56 50.34 -74.70
CA ASP A 419 13.13 49.99 -76.04
C ASP A 419 14.15 49.03 -76.69
N TRP A 420 13.76 47.75 -76.80
CA TRP A 420 14.62 46.68 -77.34
C TRP A 420 14.25 46.28 -78.77
N GLN A 421 13.33 46.99 -79.42
CA GLN A 421 12.99 46.71 -80.81
C GLN A 421 14.17 46.99 -81.74
N TYR A 422 14.26 46.18 -82.78
CA TYR A 422 15.31 46.25 -83.79
C TYR A 422 15.31 47.63 -84.47
N SER A 423 16.32 48.45 -84.19
CA SER A 423 16.60 49.66 -84.95
C SER A 423 17.51 49.30 -86.13
N GLY A 424 16.94 48.65 -87.14
CA GLY A 424 17.58 48.46 -88.44
C GLY A 424 16.61 48.81 -89.55
N ASP A 425 17.02 49.76 -90.37
CA ASP A 425 16.36 50.15 -91.61
C ASP A 425 16.54 49.02 -92.65
N GLY A 426 15.46 48.66 -93.35
CA GLY A 426 15.46 47.64 -94.40
C GLY A 426 14.95 46.26 -93.96
N GLY A 427 13.79 45.88 -94.49
CA GLY A 427 13.05 44.69 -94.10
C GLY A 427 13.74 43.37 -94.43
N GLU A 428 13.69 42.45 -93.46
CA GLU A 428 13.44 41.02 -93.68
C GLU A 428 12.98 40.41 -92.34
N SER A 429 11.81 39.76 -92.38
CA SER A 429 11.19 39.11 -91.24
C SER A 429 11.96 37.86 -90.85
N GLY A 430 12.48 37.79 -89.62
CA GLY A 430 13.02 36.52 -89.10
C GLY A 430 13.69 36.55 -87.72
N ALA A 431 14.26 37.67 -87.26
CA ALA A 431 14.99 37.69 -85.99
C ALA A 431 14.11 38.20 -84.84
N VAL A 432 13.53 37.26 -84.07
CA VAL A 432 12.68 37.54 -82.89
C VAL A 432 13.50 37.98 -81.66
N VAL A 433 14.82 38.17 -81.78
CA VAL A 433 15.74 38.47 -80.66
C VAL A 433 16.58 39.72 -80.95
N SER A 434 16.55 40.69 -80.03
CA SER A 434 17.30 41.96 -80.11
C SER A 434 18.83 41.77 -80.05
N SER A 435 19.59 42.56 -80.83
CA SER A 435 21.07 42.55 -80.86
C SER A 435 21.73 42.78 -79.48
N LYS A 436 21.02 43.39 -78.54
CA LYS A 436 21.53 43.71 -77.21
C LYS A 436 21.28 42.62 -76.15
N PHE A 437 20.83 41.42 -76.56
CA PHE A 437 20.59 40.28 -75.67
C PHE A 437 21.83 39.88 -74.83
N TRP A 438 23.04 40.19 -75.29
CA TRP A 438 24.28 39.96 -74.51
C TRP A 438 24.34 40.75 -73.19
N VAL A 439 23.71 41.93 -73.12
CA VAL A 439 23.69 42.78 -71.92
C VAL A 439 23.00 42.09 -70.74
N TYR A 440 21.98 41.27 -71.01
CA TYR A 440 21.32 40.44 -69.99
C TYR A 440 22.34 39.51 -69.31
N TRP A 441 23.17 38.80 -70.07
CA TRP A 441 24.15 37.86 -69.54
C TRP A 441 25.28 38.57 -68.77
N VAL A 442 25.71 39.74 -69.24
CA VAL A 442 26.74 40.56 -68.58
C VAL A 442 26.30 41.04 -67.19
N ILE A 443 25.01 41.25 -66.96
CA ILE A 443 24.47 41.73 -65.67
C ILE A 443 24.01 40.56 -64.80
N ALA A 444 23.30 39.59 -65.38
CA ALA A 444 22.71 38.48 -64.64
C ALA A 444 23.77 37.53 -64.05
N ILE A 445 24.84 37.21 -64.78
CA ILE A 445 25.88 36.29 -64.30
C ILE A 445 26.62 36.87 -63.08
N PRO A 446 27.18 38.10 -63.12
CA PRO A 446 27.86 38.66 -61.94
C PRO A 446 26.94 38.83 -60.74
N LEU A 447 25.70 39.26 -60.96
CA LEU A 447 24.74 39.43 -59.87
C LEU A 447 24.42 38.09 -59.19
N THR A 448 24.25 37.03 -59.98
CA THR A 448 24.05 35.66 -59.46
C THR A 448 25.25 35.17 -58.67
N LEU A 449 26.47 35.41 -59.18
CA LEU A 449 27.71 35.08 -58.46
C LEU A 449 27.79 35.84 -57.13
N ILE A 450 27.50 37.15 -57.10
CA ILE A 450 27.52 37.96 -55.87
C ILE A 450 26.53 37.41 -54.85
N THR A 451 25.30 37.08 -55.26
CA THR A 451 24.28 36.52 -54.35
C THR A 451 24.72 35.18 -53.77
N LEU A 452 25.27 34.28 -54.60
CA LEU A 452 25.77 32.97 -54.15
C LEU A 452 27.00 33.08 -53.25
N PHE A 453 27.95 33.96 -53.57
CA PHE A 453 29.14 34.21 -52.74
C PHE A 453 28.76 34.86 -51.40
N GLY A 454 27.83 35.81 -51.40
CA GLY A 454 27.33 36.44 -50.17
C GLY A 454 26.65 35.43 -49.24
N TRP A 455 25.77 34.60 -49.79
CA TRP A 455 25.13 33.51 -49.03
C TRP A 455 26.13 32.48 -48.52
N GLY A 456 27.07 32.03 -49.36
CA GLY A 456 28.09 31.06 -48.99
C GLY A 456 29.06 31.58 -47.92
N PHE A 457 29.43 32.86 -47.98
CA PHE A 457 30.26 33.51 -46.96
C PHE A 457 29.51 33.63 -45.62
N TRP A 458 28.26 34.12 -45.64
CA TRP A 458 27.42 34.20 -44.45
C TRP A 458 27.23 32.84 -43.78
N TRP A 459 26.92 31.81 -44.58
CA TRP A 459 26.77 30.44 -44.11
C TRP A 459 28.03 29.89 -43.43
N ARG A 460 29.22 30.13 -44.01
CA ARG A 460 30.49 29.71 -43.40
C ARG A 460 30.76 30.39 -42.05
N VAL A 461 30.42 31.66 -41.92
CA VAL A 461 30.61 32.41 -40.67
C VAL A 461 29.66 31.88 -39.60
N GLU A 462 28.39 31.66 -39.95
CA GLU A 462 27.37 31.17 -39.03
C GLU A 462 27.69 29.74 -38.54
N MET A 463 28.17 28.87 -39.44
CA MET A 463 28.54 27.50 -39.07
C MET A 463 29.71 27.46 -38.08
N LYS A 464 30.70 28.36 -38.23
CA LYS A 464 31.81 28.49 -37.27
C LYS A 464 31.33 28.98 -35.90
N ARG A 465 30.35 29.89 -35.86
CA ARG A 465 29.74 30.37 -34.60
C ARG A 465 28.95 29.26 -33.92
N PHE A 466 28.16 28.49 -34.68
CA PHE A 466 27.39 27.38 -34.16
C PHE A 466 28.29 26.29 -33.56
N GLU A 467 29.34 25.88 -34.26
CA GLU A 467 30.28 24.85 -33.75
C GLU A 467 30.96 25.29 -32.46
N HIS A 468 31.41 26.55 -32.37
CA HIS A 468 32.01 27.07 -31.14
C HIS A 468 31.02 27.06 -29.97
N ASN A 469 29.78 27.53 -30.19
CA ASN A 469 28.74 27.53 -29.16
C ASN A 469 28.34 26.11 -28.73
N PHE A 470 28.27 25.18 -29.67
CA PHE A 470 27.93 23.78 -29.39
C PHE A 470 29.03 23.07 -28.57
N GLN A 471 30.29 23.26 -28.94
CA GLN A 471 31.43 22.72 -28.19
C GLN A 471 31.53 23.33 -26.78
N ALA A 472 31.21 24.62 -26.63
CA ALA A 472 31.12 25.26 -25.31
C ALA A 472 30.03 24.63 -24.44
N ALA A 473 28.83 24.44 -25.00
CA ALA A 473 27.71 23.82 -24.30
C ALA A 473 27.97 22.34 -23.93
N LEU A 474 28.67 21.58 -24.77
CA LEU A 474 29.06 20.19 -24.45
C LEU A 474 30.06 20.13 -23.30
N LYS A 475 31.03 21.05 -23.24
CA LYS A 475 31.99 21.13 -22.13
C LYS A 475 31.30 21.51 -20.82
N GLU A 476 30.42 22.50 -20.86
CA GLU A 476 29.63 22.92 -19.70
C GLU A 476 28.81 21.75 -19.12
N LYS A 477 28.12 21.01 -19.99
CA LYS A 477 27.30 19.86 -19.58
C LYS A 477 28.12 18.66 -19.10
N ALA A 478 29.36 18.50 -19.55
CA ALA A 478 30.28 17.46 -19.08
C ALA A 478 30.89 17.81 -17.71
N GLU A 479 31.06 19.10 -17.40
CA GLU A 479 31.59 19.57 -16.13
C GLU A 479 30.55 19.58 -14.99
N GLU A 480 29.26 19.77 -15.31
CA GLU A 480 28.14 19.75 -14.36
C GLU A 480 28.09 18.52 -13.43
N PRO A 481 28.10 17.26 -13.92
CA PRO A 481 28.06 16.09 -13.03
C PRO A 481 29.33 15.94 -12.19
N LEU A 482 30.48 16.40 -12.68
CA LEU A 482 31.74 16.34 -11.95
C LEU A 482 31.75 17.32 -10.77
N GLN A 483 31.20 18.51 -10.95
CA GLN A 483 31.09 19.52 -9.90
C GLN A 483 30.08 19.10 -8.81
N VAL A 484 28.92 18.56 -9.19
CA VAL A 484 27.90 18.08 -8.23
C VAL A 484 28.41 16.90 -7.39
N VAL A 485 29.17 15.98 -7.99
CA VAL A 485 29.81 14.88 -7.25
C VAL A 485 30.88 15.41 -6.28
N LYS A 486 31.70 16.37 -6.70
CA LYS A 486 32.72 17.00 -5.86
C LYS A 486 32.09 17.71 -4.66
N GLN A 487 31.04 18.49 -4.89
CA GLN A 487 30.31 19.27 -3.88
C GLN A 487 29.58 18.39 -2.85
N LYS A 488 29.09 17.20 -3.25
CA LYS A 488 28.56 16.20 -2.31
C LYS A 488 29.64 15.42 -1.55
N SER A 489 30.80 15.21 -2.16
CA SER A 489 31.88 14.42 -1.55
C SER A 489 32.69 15.18 -0.49
N GLU A 490 32.89 16.48 -0.64
CA GLU A 490 33.64 17.33 0.30
C GLU A 490 33.08 17.31 1.74
N PRO A 491 31.77 17.54 1.99
CA PRO A 491 31.23 17.49 3.35
C PRO A 491 31.20 16.06 3.93
N LEU A 492 31.21 15.03 3.07
CA LEU A 492 31.25 13.62 3.51
C LEU A 492 32.66 13.23 3.97
N ILE A 493 33.71 13.67 3.24
CA ILE A 493 35.11 13.50 3.64
C ILE A 493 35.41 14.28 4.92
N GLU A 494 34.82 15.47 5.08
CA GLU A 494 34.97 16.26 6.31
C GLU A 494 34.27 15.61 7.51
N ARG A 495 33.10 14.99 7.31
CA ARG A 495 32.41 14.17 8.34
C ARG A 495 33.22 12.93 8.71
N LEU A 496 33.78 12.20 7.74
CA LEU A 496 34.63 11.03 8.00
C LEU A 496 35.92 11.41 8.76
N LYS A 497 36.52 12.57 8.47
CA LYS A 497 37.65 13.12 9.24
C LYS A 497 37.30 13.51 10.67
N ARG A 498 36.06 13.92 10.95
CA ARG A 498 35.57 14.19 12.32
C ARG A 498 35.34 12.90 13.11
N VAL A 499 34.73 11.89 12.47
CA VAL A 499 34.47 10.57 13.10
C VAL A 499 35.78 9.83 13.39
N GLY A 500 36.78 9.91 12.52
CA GLY A 500 38.10 9.32 12.75
C GLY A 500 38.93 9.98 13.86
N ARG A 501 38.59 11.21 14.29
CA ARG A 501 39.25 11.90 15.41
C ARG A 501 38.54 11.71 16.75
N SER A 502 37.26 11.35 16.78
CA SER A 502 36.51 11.14 18.02
C SER A 502 36.60 9.71 18.56
N GLY A 503 37.00 8.73 17.74
CA GLY A 503 37.06 7.31 18.14
C GLY A 503 38.39 6.81 18.73
N ILE A 504 39.40 7.66 18.94
CA ILE A 504 40.76 7.24 19.38
C ILE A 504 41.16 7.93 20.70
N ARG A 505 40.22 8.44 21.51
CA ARG A 505 40.59 9.18 22.75
C ARG A 505 39.88 8.80 24.05
N GLU A 506 39.12 7.71 24.10
CA GLU A 506 38.41 7.30 25.33
C GLU A 506 38.73 5.89 25.87
N GLU A 507 39.82 5.23 25.46
CA GLU A 507 40.21 3.92 26.03
C GLU A 507 41.64 3.82 26.61
N LEU A 508 42.27 4.95 26.94
CA LEU A 508 43.55 4.95 27.66
C LEU A 508 43.54 6.03 28.75
N VAL A 509 43.03 5.67 29.94
CA VAL A 509 43.61 5.84 31.29
C VAL A 509 42.66 5.21 32.31
#